data_AF-A0A6J2Q2G8-F1
#
_entry.id   AF-A0A6J2Q2G8-F1
#
_cell.length_a   1.000
_cell.length_b   1.000
_cell.length_c   1.000
_cell.angle_alpha   90.00
_cell.angle_beta   90.00
_cell.angle_gamma   90.00
#
_symmetry.space_group_name_H-M   'P 1'
#
loop_
_entity.id
_entity.type
_entity.pdbx_description
1 polymer ?
#
loop_
_entity_poly.entity_id
_entity_poly.type
_entity_poly.pdbx_seq_one_letter_code
_entity_poly.pdbx_strand_id
1 'polypeptide(L)'
;MCRKSQLIDLEKEGYSPSFMDYFQPDIRISDWYSPRTDCGSKYKICVELKNQQMRPIQTFAPETVKFEQWSEEQWTQMTHVFQNYGRGVRFIHFIHGGKDTQFWAGWYGIRLTDSCVEICPAIGS
;
A
#
# COMPACT_ATOMS: atom_id res chain seq x y z
N MET A 1 -10.87 -13.97 0.65
CA MET A 1 -9.90 -12.95 0.20
C MET A 1 -8.95 -12.77 1.36
N CYS A 2 -7.68 -13.14 1.17
CA CYS A 2 -6.67 -13.00 2.21
C CYS A 2 -6.19 -11.56 2.21
N ARG A 3 -6.12 -10.94 3.40
CA ARG A 3 -5.63 -9.58 3.58
C ARG A 3 -4.69 -9.57 4.77
N LYS A 4 -3.64 -8.75 4.69
CA LYS A 4 -2.81 -8.37 5.83
C LYS A 4 -2.70 -6.86 5.89
N SER A 5 -2.46 -6.35 7.09
CA SER A 5 -2.32 -4.92 7.34
C SER A 5 -1.21 -4.64 8.33
N GLN A 6 -0.62 -3.46 8.22
CA GLN A 6 0.30 -2.92 9.19
C GLN A 6 -0.09 -1.46 9.47
N LEU A 7 -0.11 -1.09 10.73
CA LEU A 7 -0.27 0.29 11.16
C LEU A 7 1.10 0.80 11.60
N ILE A 8 1.59 1.83 10.92
CA ILE A 8 2.87 2.47 11.18
C ILE A 8 2.61 3.74 11.99
N ASP A 9 3.31 3.88 13.11
CA ASP A 9 3.25 5.02 14.02
C ASP A 9 4.44 5.93 13.71
N LEU A 10 4.19 7.04 13.01
CA LEU A 10 5.24 7.88 12.46
C LEU A 10 6.13 8.49 13.54
N GLU A 11 5.56 8.83 14.70
CA GLU A 11 6.32 9.40 15.80
C GLU A 11 7.29 8.36 16.40
N LYS A 12 6.90 7.09 16.49
CA LYS A 12 7.78 6.00 16.92
C LYS A 12 8.88 5.67 15.92
N GLU A 13 8.63 5.89 14.64
CA GLU A 13 9.64 5.77 13.58
C GLU A 13 10.56 7.01 13.50
N GLY A 14 10.35 8.03 14.36
CA GLY A 14 11.21 9.20 14.48
C GLY A 14 10.72 10.45 13.74
N TYR A 15 9.52 10.42 13.16
CA TYR A 15 8.93 11.55 12.43
C TYR A 15 7.97 12.33 13.33
N SER A 16 8.44 13.47 13.85
CA SER A 16 7.68 14.25 14.83
C SER A 16 6.39 14.85 14.24
N PRO A 17 5.37 15.10 15.09
CA PRO A 17 4.13 15.77 14.69
C PRO A 17 4.33 17.09 13.94
N SER A 18 5.25 17.93 14.41
CA SER A 18 5.55 19.22 13.77
C SER A 18 6.20 19.03 12.39
N PHE A 19 7.14 18.10 12.26
CA PHE A 19 7.73 17.79 10.97
C PHE A 19 6.67 17.36 9.95
N MET A 20 5.79 16.43 10.32
CA MET A 20 4.72 15.97 9.44
C MET A 20 3.68 17.06 9.12
N ASP A 21 3.41 18.00 10.04
CA ASP A 21 2.40 19.05 9.83
C ASP A 21 2.90 20.23 8.98
N TYR A 22 4.17 20.61 9.13
CA TYR A 22 4.71 21.81 8.50
C TYR A 22 5.53 21.51 7.26
N PHE A 23 6.37 20.48 7.31
CA PHE A 23 7.19 20.07 6.16
C PHE A 23 6.41 19.22 5.16
N GLN A 24 5.51 18.36 5.66
CA GLN A 24 4.70 17.44 4.85
C GLN A 24 5.54 16.69 3.80
N PRO A 25 6.56 15.91 4.22
CA PRO A 25 7.42 15.18 3.28
C PRO A 25 6.59 14.24 2.41
N ASP A 26 7.00 14.05 1.16
CA ASP A 26 6.40 13.06 0.27
C ASP A 26 6.45 11.66 0.93
N ILE A 27 5.31 10.97 0.92
CA ILE A 27 5.21 9.60 1.43
C ILE A 27 5.04 8.68 0.24
N ARG A 28 6.11 7.98 -0.13
CA ARG A 28 6.08 6.99 -1.20
C ARG A 28 5.68 5.63 -0.63
N ILE A 29 4.76 4.97 -1.30
CA ILE A 29 4.44 3.56 -1.05
C ILE A 29 4.79 2.75 -2.28
N SER A 30 5.27 1.53 -2.04
CA SER A 30 5.41 0.53 -3.09
C SER A 30 5.01 -0.85 -2.61
N ASP A 31 4.55 -1.69 -3.53
CA ASP A 31 4.21 -3.08 -3.28
C ASP A 31 4.44 -3.90 -4.54
N TRP A 32 5.15 -5.02 -4.43
CA TRP A 32 5.32 -5.94 -5.54
C TRP A 32 4.27 -7.04 -5.49
N TYR A 33 3.61 -7.27 -6.62
CA TYR A 33 2.64 -8.34 -6.78
C TYR A 33 2.91 -9.15 -8.05
N SER A 34 2.51 -10.43 -8.03
CA SER A 34 2.57 -11.29 -9.21
C SER A 34 1.45 -12.33 -9.16
N PRO A 35 0.69 -12.51 -10.27
CA PRO A 35 -0.25 -13.61 -10.40
C PRO A 35 0.50 -14.94 -10.60
N ARG A 36 -0.23 -16.05 -10.47
CA ARG A 36 0.22 -17.33 -11.01
C ARG A 36 -0.27 -17.47 -12.43
N THR A 37 0.51 -18.13 -13.27
CA THR A 37 0.12 -18.43 -14.65
C THR A 37 -1.07 -19.41 -14.71
N ASP A 38 -1.15 -20.37 -13.80
CA ASP A 38 -2.15 -21.46 -13.82
C ASP A 38 -3.51 -21.09 -13.19
N CYS A 39 -3.67 -19.90 -12.61
CA CYS A 39 -4.91 -19.47 -11.95
C CYS A 39 -5.12 -17.95 -12.02
N GLY A 40 -6.33 -17.53 -12.38
CA GLY A 40 -6.71 -16.12 -12.27
C GLY A 40 -6.69 -15.65 -10.81
N SER A 41 -6.37 -14.38 -10.60
CA SER A 41 -6.26 -13.80 -9.26
C SER A 41 -6.64 -12.33 -9.23
N LYS A 42 -6.85 -11.80 -8.02
CA LYS A 42 -7.15 -10.39 -7.79
C LYS A 42 -6.15 -9.83 -6.80
N TYR A 43 -5.62 -8.64 -7.09
CA TYR A 43 -4.80 -7.85 -6.19
C TYR A 43 -5.56 -6.61 -5.73
N LYS A 44 -5.47 -6.29 -4.44
CA LYS A 44 -6.05 -5.07 -3.86
C LYS A 44 -5.10 -4.49 -2.83
N ILE A 45 -4.92 -3.19 -2.90
CA ILE A 45 -4.20 -2.37 -1.93
C ILE A 45 -5.08 -1.21 -1.47
N CYS A 46 -4.93 -0.81 -0.21
CA CYS A 46 -5.52 0.37 0.39
C CYS A 46 -4.51 0.91 1.40
N VAL A 47 -4.06 2.15 1.21
CA VAL A 47 -3.20 2.85 2.16
C VAL A 47 -3.89 4.11 2.63
N GLU A 48 -4.01 4.27 3.95
CA GLU A 48 -4.65 5.43 4.57
C GLU A 48 -3.61 6.22 5.38
N LEU A 49 -3.51 7.53 5.11
CA LEU A 49 -2.86 8.46 6.04
C LEU A 49 -3.88 8.85 7.10
N LYS A 50 -3.57 8.64 8.37
CA LYS A 50 -4.52 8.81 9.48
C LYS A 50 -4.05 9.83 10.50
N ASN A 51 -5.02 10.49 11.12
CA ASN A 51 -4.78 11.40 12.23
C ASN A 51 -4.70 10.71 13.60
N GLN A 52 -4.47 11.50 14.65
CA GLN A 52 -4.39 11.00 16.03
C GLN A 52 -5.64 10.22 16.47
N GLN A 53 -6.81 10.57 15.94
CA GLN A 53 -8.09 9.89 16.21
C GLN A 53 -8.34 8.70 15.28
N MET A 54 -7.32 8.22 14.56
CA MET A 54 -7.40 7.09 13.61
C MET A 54 -8.36 7.32 12.43
N ARG A 55 -8.72 8.58 12.16
CA ARG A 55 -9.55 8.97 11.02
C ARG A 55 -8.67 9.18 9.78
N PRO A 56 -9.09 8.70 8.60
CA PRO A 56 -8.35 8.92 7.37
C PRO A 56 -8.37 10.41 7.00
N ILE A 57 -7.19 10.95 6.70
CA ILE A 57 -6.97 12.27 6.09
C ILE A 57 -6.93 12.11 4.57
N GLN A 58 -6.15 11.13 4.09
CA GLN A 58 -6.06 10.78 2.68
C GLN A 58 -6.05 9.27 2.52
N THR A 59 -6.57 8.79 1.39
CA THR A 59 -6.67 7.36 1.10
C THR A 59 -6.28 7.10 -0.33
N PHE A 60 -5.34 6.18 -0.51
CA PHE A 60 -5.02 5.57 -1.79
C PHE A 60 -5.67 4.19 -1.85
N ALA A 61 -6.68 4.04 -2.71
CA ALA A 61 -7.38 2.78 -2.92
C ALA A 61 -7.72 2.64 -4.41
N PRO A 62 -6.75 2.24 -5.26
CA PRO A 62 -6.99 2.08 -6.68
C PRO A 62 -8.00 0.94 -6.96
N GLU A 63 -8.46 0.86 -8.20
CA GLU A 63 -9.30 -0.25 -8.62
C GLU A 63 -8.59 -1.60 -8.40
N THR A 64 -9.39 -2.64 -8.16
CA THR A 64 -8.86 -3.99 -7.96
C THR A 64 -8.25 -4.48 -9.27
N VAL A 65 -6.96 -4.79 -9.25
CA VAL A 65 -6.27 -5.37 -10.40
C VAL A 65 -6.69 -6.83 -10.53
N LYS A 66 -7.05 -7.26 -11.73
CA LYS A 66 -7.55 -8.60 -12.03
C LYS A 66 -6.65 -9.24 -13.06
N PHE A 67 -6.31 -10.50 -12.81
CA PHE A 67 -5.49 -11.32 -13.68
C PHE A 67 -6.31 -12.52 -14.13
N GLU A 68 -6.26 -12.77 -15.44
CA GLU A 68 -6.87 -13.95 -16.04
C GLU A 68 -5.97 -15.18 -15.86
N GLN A 69 -6.56 -16.36 -16.05
CA GLN A 69 -5.77 -17.59 -16.12
C GLN A 69 -4.89 -17.55 -17.37
N TRP A 70 -3.70 -18.12 -17.30
CA TRP A 70 -2.68 -18.11 -18.36
C TRP A 70 -2.12 -16.71 -18.65
N SER A 71 -2.29 -15.78 -17.70
CA SER A 71 -1.54 -14.53 -17.66
C SER A 71 -0.04 -14.85 -17.57
N GLU A 72 0.75 -14.28 -18.49
CA GLU A 72 2.21 -14.29 -18.45
C GLU A 72 2.77 -13.05 -17.71
N GLU A 73 1.94 -12.35 -16.93
CA GLU A 73 2.38 -11.15 -16.23
C GLU A 73 3.43 -11.47 -15.17
N GLN A 74 4.54 -10.75 -15.27
CA GLN A 74 5.64 -10.84 -14.33
C GLN A 74 5.36 -10.01 -13.08
N TRP A 75 6.30 -10.05 -12.14
CA TRP A 75 6.30 -9.15 -10.99
C TRP A 75 6.10 -7.71 -11.45
N THR A 76 5.03 -7.09 -10.93
CA THR A 76 4.68 -5.72 -11.21
C THR A 76 4.73 -4.93 -9.92
N GLN A 77 5.31 -3.74 -9.98
CA GLN A 77 5.39 -2.84 -8.84
C GLN A 77 4.20 -1.86 -8.87
N MET A 78 3.41 -1.86 -7.82
CA MET A 78 2.48 -0.77 -7.52
C MET A 78 3.25 0.34 -6.82
N THR A 79 3.06 1.59 -7.23
CA THR A 79 3.66 2.75 -6.55
C THR A 79 2.65 3.87 -6.41
N HIS A 80 2.68 4.59 -5.29
CA HIS A 80 1.94 5.83 -5.11
C HIS A 80 2.73 6.80 -4.24
N VAL A 81 2.56 8.09 -4.46
CA VAL A 81 3.19 9.14 -3.64
C VAL A 81 2.08 10.04 -3.12
N PHE A 82 1.95 10.11 -1.80
CA PHE A 82 1.12 11.12 -1.16
C PHE A 82 1.91 12.42 -1.06
N GLN A 83 1.35 13.48 -1.62
CA GLN A 83 1.89 14.84 -1.57
C GLN A 83 0.80 15.78 -1.09
N ASN A 84 1.18 16.87 -0.42
CA ASN A 84 0.25 17.90 0.04
C ASN A 84 -0.97 17.33 0.79
N TYR A 85 -0.75 16.29 1.60
CA TYR A 85 -1.81 15.57 2.33
C TYR A 85 -2.42 16.37 3.48
N GLY A 86 -1.86 17.55 3.78
CA GLY A 86 -2.35 18.42 4.84
C GLY A 86 -1.84 18.02 6.22
N ARG A 87 -2.25 18.80 7.22
CA ARG A 87 -1.81 18.61 8.60
C ARG A 87 -2.49 17.43 9.29
N GLY A 88 -1.81 16.90 10.30
CA GLY A 88 -2.38 15.99 11.28
C GLY A 88 -2.08 14.52 10.99
N VAL A 89 -1.28 14.17 9.99
CA VAL A 89 -0.89 12.77 9.72
C VAL A 89 0.01 12.27 10.85
N ARG A 90 -0.40 11.15 11.46
CA ARG A 90 0.28 10.49 12.60
C ARG A 90 0.50 9.01 12.36
N PHE A 91 -0.37 8.38 11.57
CA PHE A 91 -0.26 6.96 11.25
C PHE A 91 -0.39 6.72 9.76
N ILE A 92 0.24 5.65 9.29
CA ILE A 92 0.04 5.09 7.96
C ILE A 92 -0.53 3.69 8.13
N HIS A 93 -1.74 3.46 7.61
CA HIS A 93 -2.39 2.16 7.64
C HIS A 93 -2.27 1.52 6.27
N PHE A 94 -1.32 0.59 6.14
CA PHE A 94 -1.05 -0.12 4.89
C PHE A 94 -1.81 -1.45 4.89
N ILE A 95 -2.68 -1.65 3.90
CA ILE A 95 -3.48 -2.86 3.76
C ILE A 95 -3.36 -3.37 2.34
N HIS A 96 -3.05 -4.65 2.18
CA HIS A 96 -3.08 -5.29 0.87
C HIS A 96 -3.51 -6.74 0.96
N GLY A 97 -3.76 -7.34 -0.19
CA GLY A 97 -4.17 -8.72 -0.25
C GLY A 97 -4.69 -9.12 -1.62
N GLY A 98 -5.28 -10.30 -1.64
CA GLY A 98 -5.85 -10.83 -2.85
C GLY A 98 -6.67 -12.09 -2.65
N LYS A 99 -7.15 -12.60 -3.76
CA LYS A 99 -7.94 -13.83 -3.82
C LYS A 99 -7.68 -14.52 -5.14
N ASP A 100 -7.63 -15.84 -5.16
CA ASP A 100 -7.84 -16.60 -6.38
C ASP A 100 -9.25 -16.36 -6.93
N THR A 101 -9.44 -16.64 -8.23
CA THR A 101 -10.76 -16.62 -8.87
C THR A 101 -11.35 -18.01 -9.07
N GLN A 102 -10.56 -19.07 -8.92
CA GLN A 102 -10.98 -20.45 -9.21
C GLN A 102 -11.37 -21.29 -7.98
N PHE A 103 -11.29 -20.74 -6.76
CA PHE A 103 -11.71 -21.40 -5.51
C PHE A 103 -11.07 -22.78 -5.27
N TRP A 104 -9.93 -23.07 -5.90
CA TRP A 104 -9.20 -24.32 -5.71
C TRP A 104 -8.64 -24.40 -4.29
N ALA A 105 -8.70 -25.59 -3.69
CA ALA A 105 -8.09 -25.84 -2.39
C ALA A 105 -6.56 -25.72 -2.51
N GLY A 106 -5.97 -24.65 -1.97
CA GLY A 106 -4.52 -24.43 -1.96
C GLY A 106 -4.12 -22.96 -2.05
N TRP A 107 -2.84 -22.69 -2.32
CA TRP A 107 -2.26 -21.34 -2.35
C TRP A 107 -2.11 -20.86 -3.81
N TYR A 108 -3.24 -20.57 -4.44
CA TYR A 108 -3.34 -20.16 -5.85
C TYR A 108 -3.62 -18.66 -6.06
N GLY A 109 -3.70 -17.91 -4.96
CA GLY A 109 -3.90 -16.47 -5.00
C GLY A 109 -2.66 -15.68 -5.42
N ILE A 110 -2.80 -14.35 -5.43
CA ILE A 110 -1.72 -13.41 -5.73
C ILE A 110 -0.55 -13.58 -4.75
N ARG A 111 0.68 -13.44 -5.25
CA ARG A 111 1.91 -13.34 -4.45
C ARG A 111 2.21 -11.88 -4.21
N LEU A 112 2.56 -11.52 -2.97
CA LEU A 112 2.87 -10.15 -2.54
C LEU A 112 4.21 -10.15 -1.79
N THR A 113 5.08 -9.19 -2.09
CA THR A 113 6.38 -9.06 -1.42
C THR A 113 6.90 -7.63 -1.51
N ASP A 114 7.99 -7.35 -0.78
CA ASP A 114 8.77 -6.11 -0.90
C ASP A 114 7.89 -4.85 -0.82
N SER A 115 6.93 -4.89 0.12
CA SER A 115 6.07 -3.77 0.48
C SER A 115 6.88 -2.73 1.23
N CYS A 116 6.86 -1.49 0.78
CA CYS A 116 7.64 -0.41 1.36
C CYS A 116 6.79 0.84 1.60
N VAL A 117 7.09 1.53 2.69
CA VAL A 117 6.66 2.89 2.97
C VAL A 117 7.93 3.71 3.22
N GLU A 118 8.11 4.76 2.44
CA GLU A 118 9.30 5.61 2.46
C GLU A 118 8.87 7.06 2.70
N ILE A 119 9.47 7.70 3.70
CA ILE A 119 9.37 9.16 3.91
C ILE A 119 10.50 9.81 3.12
N CYS A 120 10.17 10.43 2.00
CA CYS A 120 11.17 10.97 1.09
C CYS A 120 11.70 12.32 1.61
N PRO A 121 13.02 12.58 1.50
CA PRO A 121 13.56 13.91 1.77
C PRO A 121 12.99 14.91 0.76
N ALA A 122 12.84 16.18 1.15
CA ALA A 122 12.61 17.22 0.14
C ALA A 122 13.82 17.23 -0.80
N ILE A 123 13.55 17.07 -2.09
CA ILE A 123 14.55 17.36 -3.11
C ILE A 123 14.78 18.87 -2.99
N GLY A 124 15.97 19.26 -2.52
CA GLY A 124 16.39 20.65 -2.54
C GLY A 124 16.34 21.15 -3.98
N SER A 125 15.44 22.09 -4.24
CA SER A 125 15.48 22.97 -5.41
C SER A 125 16.50 24.08 -5.18
#